data_AF-A0A7X8I8T1-F1
#
_entry.id   AF-A0A7X8I8T1-F1
#
_cell.length_a   1.000
_cell.length_b   1.000
_cell.length_c   1.000
_cell.angle_alpha   90.00
_cell.angle_beta   90.00
_cell.angle_gamma   90.00
#
_symmetry.space_group_name_H-M   'P 1'
#
loop_
_entity.id
_entity.type
_entity.pdbx_description
1 polymer ?
#
loop_
_entity_poly.entity_id
_entity_poly.type
_entity_poly.pdbx_seq_one_letter_code
_entity_poly.pdbx_strand_id
1 'polypeptide(L)'
;MKKRYWAFGAVVGVVLVALGIFLIFQEESFKRIFVSLLGVYMIGSGFSTLLGLRSYQLGPRLKPATLVKALLTLLLGVISLILPIVVADVSFLVLLYIIAAELLFSAIISIINLAAIRNLSVAFSPLIGDALISLILSALLFFFPRQIGTVLLKGVGILVIAIGLSFIIASLIARRKREHEEGKTIEGEAEILEP
;
A
#
# COMPACT_ATOMS: atom_id res chain seq x y z
N MET A 1 -9.77 -36.47 4.72
CA MET A 1 -8.85 -35.32 4.50
C MET A 1 -9.44 -33.92 4.76
N LYS A 2 -10.77 -33.71 4.83
CA LYS A 2 -11.38 -32.36 5.01
C LYS A 2 -11.23 -31.72 6.42
N LYS A 3 -10.99 -32.49 7.49
CA LYS A 3 -10.77 -31.96 8.87
C LYS A 3 -9.53 -31.05 8.99
N ARG A 4 -8.50 -31.27 8.16
CA ARG A 4 -7.20 -30.58 8.24
C ARG A 4 -7.22 -29.14 7.70
N TYR A 5 -8.13 -28.84 6.76
CA TYR A 5 -8.25 -27.50 6.15
C TYR A 5 -8.85 -26.45 7.09
N TRP A 6 -9.77 -26.85 7.98
CA TRP A 6 -10.42 -25.94 8.93
C TRP A 6 -9.51 -25.60 10.11
N ALA A 7 -8.86 -26.61 10.70
CA ALA A 7 -7.84 -26.37 11.73
C ALA A 7 -6.71 -25.46 11.21
N PHE A 8 -6.33 -25.64 9.94
CA PHE A 8 -5.36 -24.76 9.28
C PHE A 8 -5.87 -23.32 9.14
N GLY A 9 -7.13 -23.11 8.73
CA GLY A 9 -7.74 -21.78 8.63
C GLY A 9 -7.80 -21.04 9.98
N ALA A 10 -8.14 -21.74 11.07
CA ALA A 10 -8.13 -21.17 12.42
C ALA A 10 -6.70 -20.79 12.87
N VAL A 11 -5.72 -21.65 12.63
CA VAL A 11 -4.30 -21.36 12.97
C VAL A 11 -3.79 -20.16 12.17
N VAL A 12 -4.04 -20.12 10.87
CA VAL A 12 -3.68 -18.98 10.00
C VAL A 12 -4.34 -17.69 10.51
N GLY A 13 -5.63 -17.76 10.87
CA GLY A 13 -6.35 -16.62 11.44
C GLY A 13 -5.74 -16.09 12.74
N VAL A 14 -5.39 -16.99 13.68
CA VAL A 14 -4.72 -16.62 14.94
C VAL A 14 -3.34 -15.99 14.68
N VAL A 15 -2.55 -16.57 13.78
CA VAL A 15 -1.25 -16.01 13.39
C VAL A 15 -1.40 -14.62 12.77
N LEU A 16 -2.38 -14.42 11.89
CA LEU A 16 -2.66 -13.10 11.30
C LEU A 16 -3.07 -12.07 12.35
N VAL A 17 -3.91 -12.44 13.32
CA VAL A 17 -4.28 -11.53 14.42
C VAL A 17 -3.04 -11.17 15.25
N ALA A 18 -2.22 -12.16 15.63
CA ALA A 18 -1.00 -11.92 16.39
C ALA A 18 0.00 -11.02 15.62
N LEU A 19 0.15 -11.23 14.31
CA LEU A 19 0.96 -10.37 13.43
C LEU A 19 0.40 -8.96 13.33
N GLY A 20 -0.92 -8.80 13.21
CA GLY A 20 -1.55 -7.48 13.16
C GLY A 20 -1.38 -6.69 14.46
N ILE A 21 -1.48 -7.37 15.62
CA ILE A 21 -1.18 -6.77 16.92
C ILE A 21 0.30 -6.39 17.00
N PHE A 22 1.21 -7.30 16.63
CA PHE A 22 2.65 -7.04 16.63
C PHE A 22 3.02 -5.84 15.74
N LEU A 23 2.40 -5.74 14.55
CA LEU A 23 2.59 -4.62 13.63
C LEU A 23 2.24 -3.29 14.31
N ILE A 24 1.13 -3.20 15.05
CA ILE A 24 0.72 -1.95 15.72
C ILE A 24 1.80 -1.40 16.66
N PHE A 25 2.65 -2.25 17.25
CA PHE A 25 3.71 -1.84 18.17
C PHE A 25 5.05 -1.51 17.49
N GLN A 26 5.23 -1.79 16.20
CA GLN A 26 6.50 -1.63 15.47
C GLN A 26 6.62 -0.28 14.73
N GLU A 27 6.25 0.81 15.40
CA GLU A 27 6.09 2.13 14.76
C GLU A 27 7.38 2.68 14.14
N GLU A 28 8.53 2.49 14.78
CA GLU A 28 9.82 3.02 14.31
C GLU A 28 10.32 2.33 13.04
N SER A 29 10.31 0.99 13.03
CA SER A 29 10.72 0.18 11.89
C SER A 29 9.84 0.46 10.67
N PHE A 30 8.53 0.58 10.88
CA PHE A 30 7.58 0.85 9.81
C PHE A 30 7.80 2.23 9.16
N LYS A 31 8.06 3.29 9.96
CA LYS A 31 8.38 4.62 9.43
C LYS A 31 9.53 4.56 8.42
N ARG A 32 10.61 3.86 8.77
CA ARG A 32 11.81 3.73 7.91
C ARG A 32 11.51 2.96 6.62
N ILE A 33 10.76 1.85 6.73
CA ILE A 33 10.34 1.07 5.57
C ILE A 33 9.41 1.88 4.67
N PHE A 34 8.47 2.62 5.24
CA PHE A 34 7.52 3.45 4.49
C PHE A 34 8.24 4.52 3.67
N VAL A 35 9.19 5.25 4.26
CA VAL A 35 9.97 6.26 3.51
C VAL A 35 10.84 5.62 2.44
N SER A 36 11.40 4.43 2.72
CA SER A 36 12.13 3.67 1.70
C SER A 36 11.23 3.28 0.53
N LEU A 37 9.98 2.89 0.81
CA LEU A 37 8.98 2.54 -0.21
C LEU A 37 8.54 3.77 -1.01
N LEU A 38 8.39 4.93 -0.37
CA LEU A 38 8.22 6.20 -1.08
C LEU A 38 9.40 6.48 -2.01
N GLY A 39 10.63 6.22 -1.56
CA GLY A 39 11.81 6.33 -2.40
C GLY A 39 11.74 5.46 -3.66
N VAL A 40 11.32 4.19 -3.52
CA VAL A 40 11.10 3.27 -4.65
C VAL A 40 10.02 3.81 -5.60
N TYR A 41 8.90 4.30 -5.06
CA TYR A 41 7.84 4.93 -5.86
C TYR A 41 8.37 6.13 -6.66
N MET A 42 9.11 7.03 -6.01
CA MET A 42 9.69 8.22 -6.63
C MET A 42 10.67 7.86 -7.76
N ILE A 43 11.52 6.85 -7.55
CA ILE A 43 12.42 6.35 -8.60
C ILE A 43 11.60 5.84 -9.79
N GLY A 44 10.58 5.02 -9.54
CA GLY A 44 9.70 4.50 -10.59
C GLY A 44 8.97 5.60 -11.36
N SER A 45 8.42 6.59 -10.65
CA SER A 45 7.73 7.75 -11.21
C SER A 45 8.66 8.61 -12.07
N GLY A 46 9.84 8.95 -11.56
CA GLY A 46 10.82 9.74 -12.29
C GLY A 46 11.31 9.02 -13.53
N PHE A 47 11.57 7.70 -13.45
CA PHE A 47 11.95 6.89 -14.61
C PHE A 47 10.83 6.81 -15.65
N SER A 48 9.60 6.57 -15.23
CA SER A 48 8.41 6.57 -16.09
C SER A 48 8.24 7.92 -16.82
N THR A 49 8.42 9.03 -16.09
CA THR A 49 8.34 10.38 -16.65
C THR A 49 9.45 10.64 -17.68
N LEU A 50 10.69 10.19 -17.41
CA LEU A 50 11.82 10.31 -18.36
C LEU A 50 11.58 9.51 -19.64
N LEU A 51 11.09 8.28 -19.54
CA LEU A 51 10.77 7.46 -20.70
C LEU A 51 9.62 8.05 -21.52
N GLY A 52 8.60 8.58 -20.83
CA GLY A 52 7.45 9.24 -21.44
C GLY A 52 7.75 10.60 -22.08
N LEU A 53 8.89 11.21 -21.78
CA LEU A 53 9.22 12.56 -22.26
C LEU A 53 9.21 12.69 -23.79
N ARG A 54 9.58 11.61 -24.51
CA ARG A 54 9.53 11.58 -25.98
C ARG A 54 8.11 11.39 -26.52
N SER A 55 7.25 10.67 -25.80
CA SER A 55 5.89 10.37 -26.25
C SER A 55 4.89 11.48 -25.95
N TYR A 56 5.13 12.30 -24.93
CA TYR A 56 4.20 13.36 -24.50
C TYR A 56 4.11 14.59 -25.43
N GLN A 57 4.97 14.70 -26.45
CA GLN A 57 4.99 15.81 -27.42
C GLN A 57 4.85 17.22 -26.77
N LEU A 58 5.50 17.41 -25.61
CA LEU A 58 5.36 18.63 -24.82
C LEU A 58 6.00 19.84 -25.53
N GLY A 59 5.38 21.01 -25.36
CA GLY A 59 5.90 22.28 -25.87
C GLY A 59 7.26 22.67 -25.27
N PRO A 60 7.96 23.63 -25.88
CA PRO A 60 9.34 24.00 -25.53
C PRO A 60 9.54 24.50 -24.10
N ARG A 61 8.48 25.01 -23.45
CA ARG A 61 8.52 25.44 -22.04
C ARG A 61 8.24 24.31 -21.05
N LEU A 62 7.43 23.33 -21.42
CA LEU A 62 7.01 22.24 -20.53
C LEU A 62 8.02 21.08 -20.52
N LYS A 63 8.66 20.82 -21.66
CA LYS A 63 9.69 19.78 -21.77
C LYS A 63 10.84 19.91 -20.74
N PRO A 64 11.47 21.09 -20.55
CA PRO A 64 12.51 21.23 -19.52
C PRO A 64 11.95 21.14 -18.10
N ALA A 65 10.75 21.66 -17.83
CA ALA A 65 10.13 21.57 -16.51
C ALA A 65 9.86 20.10 -16.12
N THR A 66 9.38 19.29 -17.05
CA THR A 66 9.14 17.85 -16.85
C THR A 66 10.44 17.07 -16.71
N LEU A 67 11.50 17.48 -17.40
CA LEU A 67 12.83 16.89 -17.23
C LEU A 67 13.37 17.17 -15.81
N VAL A 68 13.31 18.43 -15.36
CA VAL A 68 13.75 18.83 -14.01
C VAL A 68 12.95 18.11 -12.94
N LYS A 69 11.62 18.05 -13.10
CA LYS A 69 10.73 17.24 -12.25
C LYS A 69 11.27 15.81 -12.16
N ALA A 70 11.40 15.12 -13.28
CA ALA A 70 11.78 13.71 -13.28
C ALA A 70 13.16 13.44 -12.66
N LEU A 71 14.13 14.33 -12.87
CA LEU A 71 15.46 14.23 -12.25
C LEU A 71 15.42 14.48 -10.75
N LEU A 72 14.66 15.48 -10.28
CA LEU A 72 14.48 15.74 -8.85
C LEU A 72 13.77 14.58 -8.16
N THR A 73 12.70 14.04 -8.76
CA THR A 73 11.98 12.88 -8.24
C THR A 73 12.91 11.67 -8.10
N LEU A 74 13.74 11.40 -9.11
CA LEU A 74 14.73 10.32 -9.05
C LEU A 74 15.78 10.53 -7.95
N LEU A 75 16.37 11.73 -7.90
CA LEU A 75 17.40 12.06 -6.92
C LEU A 75 16.86 11.92 -5.49
N LEU A 76 15.70 12.51 -5.22
CA LEU A 76 15.06 12.42 -3.91
C LEU A 76 14.56 11.02 -3.60
N GLY A 77 14.18 10.24 -4.61
CA GLY A 77 13.84 8.84 -4.44
C GLY A 77 15.02 7.99 -3.95
N VAL A 78 16.21 8.18 -4.54
CA VAL A 78 17.44 7.51 -4.10
C VAL A 78 17.84 7.95 -2.69
N ILE A 79 17.78 9.26 -2.41
CA ILE A 79 18.04 9.81 -1.07
C ILE A 79 17.10 9.17 -0.04
N SER A 80 15.80 9.09 -0.35
CA SER A 80 14.78 8.51 0.53
C SER A 80 14.94 7.02 0.78
N LEU A 81 15.61 6.30 -0.11
CA LEU A 81 15.93 4.88 0.07
C LEU A 81 17.08 4.67 1.07
N ILE A 82 18.08 5.56 1.03
CA ILE A 82 19.32 5.39 1.80
C ILE A 82 19.22 6.07 3.18
N LEU A 83 18.67 7.29 3.25
CA LEU A 83 18.70 8.10 4.46
C LEU A 83 18.03 7.46 5.69
N PRO A 84 16.87 6.79 5.59
CA PRO A 84 16.20 6.18 6.75
C PRO A 84 17.05 5.10 7.44
N ILE A 85 18.07 4.58 6.77
CA ILE A 85 18.98 3.55 7.29
C ILE A 85 20.09 4.19 8.12
N VAL A 86 20.51 5.42 7.78
CA VAL A 86 21.78 6.02 8.25
C VAL A 86 21.56 7.15 9.26
N VAL A 87 20.39 7.81 9.28
CA VAL A 87 20.21 9.09 9.96
C VAL A 87 19.25 9.04 11.16
N ALA A 88 19.51 9.89 12.16
CA ALA A 88 18.69 10.10 13.37
C ALA A 88 17.35 10.81 13.11
N ASP A 89 16.42 10.72 14.08
CA ASP A 89 15.00 11.09 13.93
C ASP A 89 14.72 12.55 13.54
N VAL A 90 15.57 13.51 13.92
CA VAL A 90 15.34 14.93 13.59
C VAL A 90 15.49 15.20 12.10
N SER A 91 16.47 14.57 11.45
CA SER A 91 16.68 14.69 10.00
C SER A 91 15.61 13.96 9.19
N PHE A 92 14.97 12.95 9.78
CA PHE A 92 13.90 12.19 9.14
C PHE A 92 12.66 13.05 8.88
N LEU A 93 12.29 13.93 9.82
CA LEU A 93 11.14 14.83 9.66
C LEU A 93 11.40 15.85 8.54
N VAL A 94 12.61 16.42 8.50
CA VAL A 94 13.02 17.34 7.43
C VAL A 94 12.94 16.65 6.07
N LEU A 95 13.43 15.41 5.97
CA LEU A 95 13.34 14.62 4.76
C LEU A 95 11.88 14.42 4.31
N LEU A 96 10.97 14.09 5.22
CA LEU A 96 9.55 13.93 4.92
C LEU A 96 8.93 15.19 4.31
N TYR A 97 9.26 16.38 4.81
CA TYR A 97 8.78 17.63 4.22
C TYR A 97 9.40 17.91 2.84
N ILE A 98 10.67 17.58 2.64
CA ILE A 98 11.32 17.69 1.33
C ILE A 98 10.62 16.77 0.32
N ILE A 99 10.34 15.52 0.70
CA ILE A 99 9.58 14.57 -0.12
C ILE A 99 8.17 15.11 -0.40
N ALA A 100 7.48 15.63 0.62
CA ALA A 100 6.12 16.17 0.45
C ALA A 100 6.10 17.33 -0.55
N ALA A 101 7.05 18.26 -0.44
CA ALA A 101 7.18 19.40 -1.35
C ALA A 101 7.51 18.95 -2.79
N GLU A 102 8.40 17.97 -2.94
CA GLU A 102 8.73 17.38 -4.24
C GLU A 102 7.49 16.74 -4.86
N LEU A 103 6.75 15.92 -4.12
CA LEU A 103 5.55 15.24 -4.61
C LEU A 103 4.46 16.24 -5.01
N LEU A 104 4.33 17.35 -4.29
CA LEU A 104 3.43 18.43 -4.66
C LEU A 104 3.84 19.08 -5.98
N PHE A 105 5.13 19.41 -6.12
CA PHE A 105 5.67 19.96 -7.35
C PHE A 105 5.50 18.98 -8.52
N SER A 106 5.77 17.70 -8.29
CA SER A 106 5.58 16.59 -9.21
C SER A 106 4.13 16.47 -9.68
N ALA A 107 3.16 16.56 -8.76
CA ALA A 107 1.74 16.55 -9.06
C ALA A 107 1.34 17.75 -9.94
N ILE A 108 1.77 18.97 -9.58
CA ILE A 108 1.48 20.19 -10.35
C ILE A 108 1.99 20.07 -11.78
N ILE A 109 3.25 19.69 -11.97
CA ILE A 109 3.82 19.53 -13.32
C ILE A 109 3.08 18.44 -14.10
N SER A 110 2.72 17.33 -13.46
CA SER A 110 1.99 16.23 -14.11
C SER A 110 0.58 16.64 -14.53
N ILE A 111 -0.13 17.43 -13.72
CA ILE A 111 -1.44 18.00 -14.05
C ILE A 111 -1.34 18.97 -15.24
N ILE A 112 -0.34 19.87 -15.23
CA ILE A 112 -0.11 20.81 -16.35
C ILE A 112 0.19 20.03 -17.63
N ASN A 113 1.04 19.00 -17.56
CA ASN A 113 1.34 18.15 -18.71
C ASN A 113 0.10 17.45 -19.23
N LEU A 114 -0.74 16.91 -18.34
CA LEU A 114 -1.97 16.23 -18.71
C LEU A 114 -2.93 17.17 -19.47
N ALA A 115 -3.05 18.42 -19.03
CA ALA A 115 -3.85 19.44 -19.72
C ALA A 115 -3.26 19.88 -21.07
N ALA A 116 -1.94 19.80 -21.23
CA ALA A 116 -1.23 20.19 -22.45
C ALA A 116 -1.21 19.08 -23.53
N ILE A 117 -1.36 17.81 -23.14
CA ILE A 117 -1.35 16.67 -24.07
C ILE A 117 -2.67 16.60 -24.83
N ARG A 118 -2.61 16.75 -26.15
CA ARG A 118 -3.79 16.72 -27.03
C ARG A 118 -4.22 15.32 -27.50
N ASN A 119 -3.35 14.33 -27.37
CA ASN A 119 -3.60 12.95 -27.79
C ASN A 119 -3.98 12.06 -26.60
N LEU A 120 -5.28 11.78 -26.45
CA LEU A 120 -5.83 11.01 -25.32
C LEU A 120 -5.35 9.54 -25.26
N SER A 121 -4.86 8.97 -26.35
CA SER A 121 -4.58 7.53 -26.45
C SER A 121 -3.25 7.07 -25.83
N VAL A 122 -2.25 7.95 -25.70
CA VAL A 122 -0.87 7.57 -25.29
C VAL A 122 -0.56 7.96 -23.83
N ALA A 123 -1.36 8.85 -23.23
CA ALA A 123 -0.96 9.56 -22.00
C ALA A 123 -1.86 9.35 -20.78
N PHE A 124 -3.05 8.75 -20.92
CA PHE A 124 -4.03 8.77 -19.82
C PHE A 124 -3.62 7.93 -18.60
N SER A 125 -2.99 6.76 -18.77
CA SER A 125 -2.82 5.87 -17.62
C SER A 125 -1.66 6.25 -16.67
N PRO A 126 -0.42 6.52 -17.13
CA PRO A 126 0.70 6.74 -16.21
C PRO A 126 0.73 8.14 -15.60
N LEU A 127 0.41 9.18 -16.37
CA LEU A 127 0.46 10.58 -15.90
C LEU A 127 -0.64 10.89 -14.88
N ILE A 128 -1.85 10.36 -15.09
CA ILE A 128 -2.96 10.53 -14.13
C ILE A 128 -2.65 9.82 -12.83
N GLY A 129 -2.17 8.57 -12.92
CA GLY A 129 -1.74 7.81 -11.75
C GLY A 129 -0.67 8.56 -10.96
N ASP A 130 0.38 9.03 -11.64
CA ASP A 130 1.46 9.77 -11.01
C ASP A 130 1.00 11.11 -10.40
N ALA A 131 0.14 11.85 -11.09
CA ALA A 131 -0.42 13.11 -10.58
C ALA A 131 -1.28 12.89 -9.32
N LEU A 132 -2.21 11.93 -9.36
CA LEU A 132 -3.10 11.65 -8.24
C LEU A 132 -2.36 11.06 -7.05
N ILE A 133 -1.50 10.06 -7.27
CA ILE A 133 -0.72 9.43 -6.21
C ILE A 133 0.20 10.47 -5.56
N SER A 134 0.95 11.25 -6.36
CA SER A 134 1.83 12.27 -5.81
C SER A 134 1.08 13.35 -5.04
N LEU A 135 -0.11 13.76 -5.51
CA LEU A 135 -0.95 14.74 -4.80
C LEU A 135 -1.45 14.19 -3.46
N ILE A 136 -1.97 12.97 -3.44
CA ILE A 136 -2.48 12.30 -2.23
C ILE A 136 -1.34 12.12 -1.22
N LEU A 137 -0.20 11.60 -1.67
CA LEU A 137 0.97 11.38 -0.80
C LEU A 137 1.52 12.70 -0.27
N SER A 138 1.63 13.75 -1.10
CA SER A 138 2.01 15.09 -0.66
C SER A 138 1.09 15.59 0.45
N ALA A 139 -0.22 15.57 0.23
CA ALA A 139 -1.19 16.03 1.22
C ALA A 139 -1.05 15.23 2.52
N LEU A 140 -0.97 13.90 2.42
CA LEU A 140 -0.82 13.02 3.57
C LEU A 140 0.45 13.35 4.39
N LEU A 141 1.59 13.55 3.71
CA LEU A 141 2.86 13.89 4.35
C LEU A 141 2.86 15.30 4.97
N PHE A 142 2.18 16.28 4.38
CA PHE A 142 2.06 17.62 4.96
C PHE A 142 1.16 17.66 6.20
N PHE A 143 0.03 16.95 6.18
CA PHE A 143 -0.91 16.93 7.31
C PHE A 143 -0.41 16.08 8.48
N PHE A 144 0.28 14.97 8.20
CA PHE A 144 0.66 13.99 9.23
C PHE A 144 2.16 13.61 9.24
N PRO A 145 3.13 14.53 9.11
CA PRO A 145 4.53 14.16 8.89
C PRO A 145 5.12 13.32 10.03
N ARG A 146 4.81 13.63 11.29
CA ARG A 146 5.32 12.88 12.45
C ARG A 146 4.57 11.57 12.71
N GLN A 147 3.28 11.54 12.36
CA GLN A 147 2.37 10.46 12.72
C GLN A 147 2.11 9.51 11.55
N ILE A 148 2.67 9.78 10.37
CA ILE A 148 2.37 9.02 9.15
C ILE A 148 2.62 7.53 9.33
N GLY A 149 3.75 7.16 9.94
CA GLY A 149 4.05 5.76 10.23
C GLY A 149 3.08 5.17 11.23
N THR A 150 2.79 5.86 12.32
CA THR A 150 1.84 5.43 13.35
C THR A 150 0.43 5.24 12.78
N VAL A 151 -0.09 6.20 12.01
CA VAL A 151 -1.45 6.18 11.46
C VAL A 151 -1.59 5.08 10.41
N LEU A 152 -0.64 5.00 9.47
CA LEU A 152 -0.66 3.98 8.42
C LEU A 152 -0.46 2.58 9.00
N LEU A 153 0.48 2.40 9.93
CA LEU A 153 0.74 1.12 10.57
C LEU A 153 -0.45 0.63 11.38
N LYS A 154 -1.12 1.53 12.13
CA LYS A 154 -2.34 1.19 12.87
C LYS A 154 -3.47 0.81 11.92
N GLY A 155 -3.64 1.55 10.82
CA GLY A 155 -4.62 1.20 9.79
C GLY A 155 -4.36 -0.19 9.19
N VAL A 156 -3.13 -0.46 8.76
CA VAL A 156 -2.73 -1.76 8.20
C VAL A 156 -2.87 -2.88 9.24
N GLY A 157 -2.42 -2.66 10.48
CA GLY A 157 -2.54 -3.61 11.57
C GLY A 157 -4.00 -3.98 11.86
N ILE A 158 -4.90 -2.98 11.91
CA ILE A 158 -6.35 -3.20 12.07
C ILE A 158 -6.91 -4.03 10.91
N LEU A 159 -6.53 -3.73 9.66
CA LEU A 159 -6.98 -4.51 8.50
C LEU A 159 -6.50 -5.96 8.58
N VAL A 160 -5.24 -6.19 8.95
CA VAL A 160 -4.68 -7.54 9.12
C VAL A 160 -5.41 -8.31 10.23
N ILE A 161 -5.74 -7.64 11.34
CA ILE A 161 -6.57 -8.23 12.43
C ILE A 161 -7.97 -8.59 11.90
N ALA A 162 -8.62 -7.70 11.15
CA ALA A 162 -9.95 -7.95 10.60
C ALA A 162 -9.96 -9.13 9.62
N ILE A 163 -8.93 -9.26 8.78
CA ILE A 163 -8.75 -10.41 7.89
C ILE A 163 -8.54 -11.69 8.72
N GLY A 164 -7.66 -11.66 9.73
CA GLY A 164 -7.42 -12.80 10.62
C GLY A 164 -8.69 -13.27 11.35
N LEU A 165 -9.47 -12.32 11.88
CA LEU A 165 -10.78 -12.60 12.49
C LEU A 165 -11.76 -13.23 11.48
N SER A 166 -11.78 -12.74 10.24
CA SER A 166 -12.63 -13.31 9.18
C SER A 166 -12.30 -14.78 8.90
N PHE A 167 -11.01 -15.15 8.89
CA PHE A 167 -10.58 -16.54 8.77
C PHE A 167 -11.00 -17.41 9.96
N ILE A 168 -10.91 -16.89 11.19
CA ILE A 168 -11.36 -17.59 12.40
C ILE A 168 -12.88 -17.83 12.33
N ILE A 169 -13.66 -16.79 12.03
CA ILE A 169 -15.12 -16.87 11.94
C ILE A 169 -15.53 -17.86 10.84
N ALA A 170 -14.95 -17.78 9.65
CA ALA A 170 -15.20 -18.71 8.57
C ALA A 170 -14.90 -20.17 8.99
N SER A 171 -13.82 -20.38 9.77
CA SER A 171 -13.49 -21.70 10.28
C SER A 171 -14.48 -22.23 11.31
N LEU A 172 -15.03 -21.36 12.17
CA LEU A 172 -16.03 -21.75 13.18
C LEU A 172 -17.37 -22.10 12.53
N ILE A 173 -17.81 -21.32 11.54
CA ILE A 173 -19.08 -21.55 10.83
C ILE A 173 -19.08 -22.92 10.17
N ALA A 174 -17.98 -23.28 9.50
CA ALA A 174 -17.94 -24.55 8.81
C ALA A 174 -17.72 -25.76 9.71
N ARG A 175 -17.13 -25.56 10.89
CA ARG A 175 -17.15 -26.58 11.94
C ARG A 175 -18.59 -26.88 12.35
N ARG A 176 -19.40 -25.85 12.63
CA ARG A 176 -20.82 -26.00 12.98
C ARG A 176 -21.65 -26.66 11.87
N LYS A 177 -21.43 -26.27 10.60
CA LYS A 177 -22.18 -26.84 9.47
C LYS A 177 -21.97 -28.35 9.32
N ARG A 178 -20.77 -28.84 9.63
CA ARG A 178 -20.45 -30.28 9.65
C ARG A 178 -21.00 -31.03 10.85
N GLU A 179 -20.96 -30.44 12.04
CA GLU A 179 -21.56 -31.06 13.23
C GLU A 179 -23.07 -31.28 13.01
N HIS A 180 -23.75 -30.35 12.32
CA HIS A 180 -25.15 -30.53 11.90
C HIS A 180 -25.36 -31.59 10.81
N GLU A 181 -24.45 -31.74 9.84
CA GLU A 181 -24.53 -32.79 8.81
C GLU A 181 -24.24 -34.19 9.38
N GLU A 182 -23.23 -34.32 10.24
CA GLU A 182 -22.88 -35.59 10.91
C GLU A 182 -23.98 -36.03 11.90
N GLY A 183 -24.62 -35.11 12.62
CA GLY A 183 -25.76 -35.43 13.49
C GLY A 183 -26.98 -35.94 12.72
N LYS A 184 -27.26 -35.39 11.53
CA LYS A 184 -28.40 -35.78 10.70
C LYS A 184 -28.24 -37.18 10.07
N THR A 185 -27.00 -37.61 9.81
CA THR A 185 -26.71 -38.96 9.31
C THR A 185 -26.84 -40.03 10.38
N ILE A 186 -26.57 -39.72 11.65
CA ILE A 186 -26.67 -40.69 12.75
C ILE A 186 -28.14 -40.95 13.13
N GLU A 187 -29.00 -39.92 13.10
CA GLU A 187 -30.45 -40.10 13.34
C GLU A 187 -31.15 -40.86 12.19
N GLY A 188 -30.78 -40.60 10.94
CA GLY A 188 -31.38 -41.28 9.78
C GLY A 188 -31.01 -42.78 9.64
N GLU A 189 -29.92 -43.21 10.28
CA GLU A 189 -29.47 -44.61 10.26
C GLU A 189 -29.98 -45.41 11.47
N ALA A 190 -30.37 -44.72 12.55
CA ALA A 190 -31.01 -45.33 13.72
C ALA A 190 -32.49 -45.69 13.49
N GLU A 191 -33.16 -45.05 12.52
CA GLU A 191 -34.59 -45.28 12.21
C GLU A 191 -34.83 -46.55 11.36
N ILE A 192 -33.79 -47.24 10.88
CA ILE A 192 -33.90 -48.39 9.96
C ILE A 192 -33.66 -49.75 10.68
N LEU A 193 -33.67 -49.77 12.01
CA LEU A 193 -33.50 -51.01 12.79
C LEU A 193 -34.70 -51.24 13.73
N GLU A 194 -35.87 -51.44 13.14
CA GLU A 194 -36.94 -52.23 13.80
C GLU A 194 -37.19 -53.50 12.97
N PRO A 195 -37.08 -54.71 13.57
CA PRO A 195 -37.23 -56.00 12.88
C PRO A 195 -38.68 -56.37 12.55
#